data_AF-A0A3N5EJF5-F1
#
_entry.id   AF-A0A3N5EJF5-F1
#
_cell.length_a   1.000
_cell.length_b   1.000
_cell.length_c   1.000
_cell.angle_alpha   90.00
_cell.angle_beta   90.00
_cell.angle_gamma   90.00
#
_symmetry.space_group_name_H-M   'P 1'
#
loop_
_entity.id
_entity.type
_entity.pdbx_description
1 polymer ?
#
loop_
_entity_poly.entity_id
_entity_poly.type
_entity_poly.pdbx_seq_one_letter_code
_entity_poly.pdbx_strand_id
1 'polypeptide(L)'
;NVDNEKEMIIELAKKIGTQMIYFVPRHNDVQRAEINRKTVIEWNPEASQADEYRGLAKAIDNNKMFVIPKPLEIEELEKLLMDYGLMEA
;
A
#
# COMPACT_ATOMS: atom_id res chain seq x y z
N ASN A 1 -4.24 8.75 8.55
CA ASN A 1 -4.64 7.52 7.85
C ASN A 1 -6.13 7.60 7.65
N VAL A 2 -6.63 7.19 6.49
CA VAL A 2 -8.07 7.10 6.33
C VAL A 2 -8.53 5.82 7.03
N ASP A 3 -9.63 5.88 7.75
CA ASP A 3 -10.14 4.70 8.46
C ASP A 3 -10.43 3.57 7.46
N ASN A 4 -10.07 2.35 7.83
CA ASN A 4 -10.25 1.12 7.03
C ASN A 4 -9.54 1.04 5.66
N GLU A 5 -8.63 1.97 5.34
CA GLU A 5 -7.89 1.98 4.06
C GLU A 5 -7.15 0.66 3.81
N LYS A 6 -6.53 0.09 4.85
CA LYS A 6 -5.77 -1.16 4.73
C LYS A 6 -6.68 -2.33 4.39
N GLU A 7 -7.78 -2.48 5.13
CA GLU A 7 -8.74 -3.56 4.96
C GLU A 7 -9.41 -3.46 3.58
N MET A 8 -9.72 -2.25 3.12
CA MET A 8 -10.27 -2.02 1.79
C MET A 8 -9.31 -2.48 0.68
N ILE A 9 -8.03 -2.10 0.74
CA ILE A 9 -7.06 -2.47 -0.29
C ILE A 9 -6.83 -3.99 -0.31
N ILE A 10 -6.90 -4.66 0.85
CA ILE A 10 -6.88 -6.12 0.93
C ILE A 10 -8.07 -6.72 0.18
N GLU A 11 -9.28 -6.22 0.39
CA GLU A 11 -10.47 -6.72 -0.33
C GLU A 11 -10.45 -6.39 -1.82
N LEU A 12 -10.00 -5.19 -2.20
CA LEU A 12 -9.79 -4.82 -3.60
C LEU A 12 -8.85 -5.81 -4.27
N ALA A 13 -7.70 -6.08 -3.65
CA ALA A 13 -6.71 -7.01 -4.18
C ALA A 13 -7.30 -8.41 -4.37
N LYS A 14 -8.05 -8.93 -3.39
CA LYS A 14 -8.75 -10.22 -3.51
C LYS A 14 -9.73 -10.25 -4.68
N LYS A 15 -10.53 -9.20 -4.87
CA LYS A 15 -11.51 -9.09 -5.96
C LYS A 15 -10.87 -9.15 -7.34
N ILE A 16 -9.74 -8.46 -7.54
CA ILE A 16 -9.00 -8.49 -8.82
C ILE A 16 -8.09 -9.72 -8.96
N GLY A 17 -8.09 -10.61 -7.98
CA GLY A 17 -7.35 -11.87 -7.98
C GLY A 17 -5.88 -11.75 -7.58
N THR A 18 -5.46 -10.64 -6.98
CA THR A 18 -4.09 -10.39 -6.50
C THR A 18 -4.04 -10.25 -4.97
N GLN A 19 -2.90 -9.77 -4.46
CA GLN A 19 -2.68 -9.51 -3.04
C GLN A 19 -2.14 -8.09 -2.81
N MET A 20 -2.48 -7.50 -1.68
CA MET A 20 -1.77 -6.33 -1.16
C MET A 20 -0.41 -6.81 -0.64
N ILE A 21 0.64 -6.67 -1.46
CA ILE A 21 1.96 -7.24 -1.17
C ILE A 21 2.63 -6.63 0.08
N TYR A 22 2.33 -5.37 0.36
CA TYR A 22 2.82 -4.66 1.53
C TYR A 22 1.96 -3.43 1.81
N PHE A 23 1.85 -3.04 3.07
CA PHE A 23 1.21 -1.79 3.47
C PHE A 23 2.27 -0.83 4.00
N VAL A 24 2.53 0.26 3.29
CA VAL A 24 3.56 1.24 3.68
C VAL A 24 2.90 2.34 4.52
N PRO A 25 3.28 2.53 5.80
CA PRO A 25 2.71 3.57 6.64
C PRO A 25 3.14 4.97 6.20
N ARG A 26 2.35 5.98 6.56
CA ARG A 26 2.73 7.39 6.42
C ARG A 26 3.74 7.76 7.50
N HIS A 27 4.85 8.38 7.11
CA HIS A 27 5.89 8.80 8.05
C HIS A 27 6.56 10.10 7.60
N ASN A 28 6.79 11.02 8.55
CA ASN A 28 7.36 12.35 8.25
C ASN A 28 8.80 12.30 7.72
N ASP A 29 9.53 11.22 7.98
CA ASP A 29 10.88 11.03 7.45
C ASP A 29 10.90 10.87 5.92
N VAL A 30 9.77 10.50 5.30
CA VAL A 30 9.65 10.50 3.84
C VAL A 30 9.84 11.92 3.31
N GLN A 31 9.09 12.88 3.84
CA GLN A 31 9.19 14.29 3.41
C GLN A 31 10.57 14.88 3.71
N ARG A 32 11.18 14.52 4.86
CA ARG A 32 12.54 14.97 5.20
C ARG A 32 13.59 14.43 4.23
N ALA A 33 13.49 13.16 3.86
CA ALA A 33 14.38 12.54 2.88
C ALA A 33 14.19 13.16 1.48
N GLU A 34 12.94 13.37 1.06
CA GLU A 34 12.59 13.98 -0.23
C GLU A 34 13.13 15.41 -0.38
N ILE A 35 13.03 16.25 0.66
CA ILE A 35 13.61 17.61 0.67
C ILE A 35 15.13 17.56 0.43
N ASN A 36 15.80 16.52 0.94
CA ASN A 36 17.23 16.31 0.75
C ASN A 36 17.57 15.54 -0.54
N ARG A 37 16.59 15.28 -1.41
CA ARG A 37 16.73 14.50 -2.66
C ARG A 37 17.31 13.10 -2.45
N LYS A 38 17.01 12.48 -1.31
CA LYS A 38 17.46 11.14 -0.93
C LYS A 38 16.29 10.21 -0.72
N THR A 39 16.55 8.91 -0.84
CA THR A 39 15.61 7.90 -0.32
C THR A 39 15.66 7.88 1.21
N VAL A 40 14.60 7.40 1.88
CA VAL A 40 14.61 7.27 3.35
C VAL A 40 15.75 6.35 3.82
N ILE A 41 16.04 5.28 3.07
CA ILE A 41 17.14 4.35 3.37
C ILE A 41 18.50 5.06 3.35
N GLU A 42 18.72 5.95 2.39
CA GLU A 42 19.97 6.71 2.28
C GLU A 42 20.04 7.87 3.29
N TRP A 43 18.90 8.50 3.57
CA TRP A 43 18.82 9.65 4.46
C TRP A 43 18.97 9.25 5.94
N ASN A 44 18.22 8.25 6.39
CA ASN A 44 18.31 7.67 7.72
C ASN A 44 18.06 6.15 7.65
N PRO A 45 19.12 5.34 7.58
CA PRO A 45 19.00 3.89 7.51
C PRO A 45 18.31 3.24 8.71
N GLU A 46 18.28 3.91 9.86
CA GLU A 46 17.68 3.43 11.12
C GLU A 46 16.25 3.93 11.33
N ALA A 47 15.70 4.73 10.40
CA ALA A 47 14.30 5.14 10.47
C ALA A 47 13.39 3.92 10.35
N SER A 48 12.32 3.87 11.14
CA SER A 48 11.30 2.81 11.04
C SER A 48 10.78 2.66 9.61
N GLN A 49 10.58 3.78 8.92
CA GLN A 49 10.16 3.80 7.52
C GLN A 49 11.19 3.17 6.57
N ALA A 50 12.49 3.21 6.88
CA ALA A 50 13.50 2.50 6.09
C ALA A 50 13.31 0.97 6.20
N ASP A 51 12.97 0.48 7.38
CA ASP A 51 12.66 -0.94 7.59
C ASP A 51 11.38 -1.36 6.87
N GLU A 52 10.36 -0.49 6.80
CA GLU A 52 9.16 -0.74 6.00
C GLU A 52 9.50 -0.96 4.52
N TYR A 53 10.41 -0.15 3.95
CA TYR A 53 10.87 -0.34 2.57
C TYR A 53 11.69 -1.62 2.39
N ARG A 54 12.51 -2.01 3.37
CA ARG A 54 13.23 -3.30 3.33
C ARG A 54 12.26 -4.48 3.41
N GLY A 55 11.21 -4.36 4.23
CA GLY A 55 10.12 -5.32 4.33
C GLY A 55 9.39 -5.48 2.99
N LEU A 56 9.01 -4.37 2.37
CA LEU A 56 8.41 -4.33 1.03
C LEU A 56 9.33 -4.99 0.00
N ALA A 57 10.62 -4.63 -0.03
CA ALA A 57 11.59 -5.19 -0.96
C ALA A 57 11.68 -6.72 -0.82
N LYS A 58 11.74 -7.23 0.42
CA LYS A 58 11.75 -8.67 0.71
C LYS A 58 10.44 -9.35 0.31
N ALA A 59 9.29 -8.71 0.51
CA ALA A 59 7.99 -9.24 0.10
C ALA A 59 7.90 -9.37 -1.43
N ILE A 60 8.43 -8.39 -2.18
CA ILE A 60 8.54 -8.44 -3.63
C ILE A 60 9.47 -9.57 -4.08
N ASP A 61 10.68 -9.64 -3.53
CA ASP A 61 11.70 -10.63 -3.89
C ASP A 61 11.20 -12.07 -3.66
N ASN A 62 10.45 -12.29 -2.59
CA ASN A 62 9.87 -13.60 -2.27
C ASN A 62 8.49 -13.84 -2.89
N ASN A 63 7.97 -12.92 -3.71
CA ASN A 63 6.64 -13.08 -4.29
C ASN A 63 6.61 -14.23 -5.29
N LYS A 64 5.64 -15.12 -5.13
CA LYS A 64 5.38 -16.24 -6.04
C LYS A 64 4.00 -16.17 -6.70
N MET A 65 3.18 -15.18 -6.31
CA MET A 65 1.84 -14.99 -6.84
C MET A 65 1.91 -14.04 -8.04
N PHE A 66 1.86 -14.63 -9.24
CA PHE A 66 1.78 -13.92 -10.51
C PHE A 66 0.50 -14.36 -11.21
N VAL A 67 -0.40 -13.42 -11.45
CA VAL A 67 -1.76 -13.70 -11.91
C VAL A 67 -2.10 -12.80 -13.09
N ILE A 68 -3.02 -13.26 -13.94
CA ILE A 68 -3.73 -12.38 -14.86
C ILE A 68 -4.87 -11.74 -14.04
N PRO A 69 -4.90 -10.41 -13.88
CA PRO A 69 -5.91 -9.76 -13.05
C PRO A 69 -7.30 -9.93 -13.66
N LYS A 70 -8.32 -9.93 -12.81
CA LYS A 70 -9.73 -9.85 -13.21
C LYS A 70 -10.18 -8.40 -13.04
N PRO A 71 -10.45 -7.65 -14.12
CA PRO A 71 -10.98 -6.30 -14.00
C PRO A 71 -12.25 -6.29 -13.14
N LEU A 72 -12.41 -5.22 -12.36
CA LEU A 72 -13.57 -4.99 -11.51
C LEU A 72 -14.48 -3.99 -12.20
N GLU A 73 -15.79 -4.23 -12.20
CA GLU A 73 -16.77 -3.27 -12.71
C GLU A 73 -16.84 -2.02 -11.80
N ILE A 74 -17.24 -0.88 -12.37
CA ILE A 74 -17.27 0.39 -11.64
C ILE A 74 -18.23 0.32 -10.45
N GLU A 75 -19.41 -0.28 -10.63
CA GLU A 75 -20.40 -0.40 -9.55
C GLU A 75 -19.89 -1.23 -8.38
N GLU A 76 -19.04 -2.24 -8.64
CA GLU A 76 -18.41 -3.03 -7.58
C GLU A 76 -17.31 -2.26 -6.85
N LEU A 77 -16.59 -1.39 -7.56
CA LEU A 77 -15.61 -0.49 -6.96
C LEU A 77 -16.29 0.55 -6.07
N GLU A 78 -17.34 1.20 -6.55
CA GLU A 78 -18.11 2.18 -5.78
C GLU A 78 -18.68 1.55 -4.51
N LYS A 79 -19.26 0.35 -4.63
CA LYS A 79 -19.74 -0.40 -3.46
C LYS A 79 -18.62 -0.68 -2.46
N LEU A 80 -17.44 -1.08 -2.93
CA LEU A 80 -16.28 -1.30 -2.06
C LEU A 80 -15.87 -0.01 -1.32
N LEU A 81 -15.89 1.14 -1.99
CA LEU A 81 -15.57 2.43 -1.36
C LEU A 81 -16.61 2.82 -0.29
N MET A 82 -17.90 2.55 -0.55
CA MET A 82 -18.98 2.78 0.42
C MET A 82 -18.86 1.85 1.63
N ASP A 83 -18.65 0.55 1.41
CA ASP A 83 -18.57 -0.47 2.46
C ASP A 83 -17.43 -0.19 3.46
N TYR A 84 -16.37 0.49 3.01
CA TYR A 84 -15.19 0.82 3.81
C TYR A 84 -15.15 2.28 4.30
N GLY A 85 -16.20 3.07 4.06
CA GLY A 85 -16.39 4.41 4.65
C GLY A 85 -15.61 5.54 3.97
N LEU A 86 -15.16 5.35 2.72
CA LEU A 86 -14.41 6.39 1.99
C LEU A 86 -15.30 7.43 1.29
N MET A 87 -16.60 7.16 1.16
CA MET A 87 -17.56 8.06 0.49
C MET A 87 -18.48 8.83 1.45
N GLU A 88 -18.11 9.02 2.72
CA GLU A 88 -18.81 9.98 3.59
C GLU A 88 -18.18 11.38 3.46
N ALA A 89 -18.59 12.12 2.42
CA ALA A 89 -18.86 13.57 2.36
C ALA A 89 -18.88 14.08 0.91
#